data_AF-A0A6A5R2H1-F1
#
_entry.id   AF-A0A6A5R2H1-F1
#
_cell.length_a   1.000
_cell.length_b   1.000
_cell.length_c   1.000
_cell.angle_alpha   90.00
_cell.angle_beta   90.00
_cell.angle_gamma   90.00
#
_symmetry.space_group_name_H-M   'P 1'
#
loop_
_entity.id
_entity.type
_entity.pdbx_description
1 polymer ?
#
loop_
_entity_poly.entity_id
_entity_poly.type
_entity_poly.pdbx_seq_one_letter_code
_entity_poly.pdbx_strand_id
1 'polypeptide(L)'
;MVAGDATATTQDKTIANAQSKWFCENGPDSPLDASGFPTKGCTTHLQQLLYFPQCVNPTSLETGYKNKRGGVCPAGMKSMPQLRFSIRYDLRKVLPNGWSGTAPVKLACGPAWCSHGDFINGWTEEAAQNMLATTKEKQKFSVVTGSLQKKECTPKDADPSRGTSDYAKSVAAMAKREVPAWGWETRSRLARLVKGN
;
A
#
# COMPACT_ATOMS: atom_id res chain seq x y z
N MET A 1 1.29 -4.82 -11.00
CA MET A 1 1.19 -5.77 -9.87
C MET A 1 0.35 -5.14 -8.78
N VAL A 2 -0.50 -5.93 -8.16
CA VAL A 2 -1.39 -5.49 -7.08
C VAL A 2 -1.04 -6.24 -5.81
N ALA A 3 -0.98 -5.55 -4.68
CA ALA A 3 -0.88 -6.13 -3.36
C ALA A 3 -2.17 -5.81 -2.59
N GLY A 4 -2.74 -6.80 -1.88
CA GLY A 4 -3.96 -6.60 -1.09
C GLY A 4 -5.23 -6.40 -1.93
N ASP A 5 -6.35 -6.13 -1.26
CA ASP A 5 -7.68 -5.99 -1.87
C ASP A 5 -8.41 -4.81 -1.22
N ALA A 6 -8.79 -3.82 -2.05
CA ALA A 6 -9.47 -2.60 -1.61
C ALA A 6 -10.87 -2.84 -1.01
N THR A 7 -11.47 -3.99 -1.29
CA THR A 7 -12.84 -4.36 -0.93
C THR A 7 -12.91 -5.37 0.21
N ALA A 8 -11.77 -5.90 0.66
CA ALA A 8 -11.71 -6.87 1.74
C ALA A 8 -12.17 -6.27 3.07
N THR A 9 -13.30 -6.77 3.59
CA THR A 9 -13.85 -6.35 4.89
C THR A 9 -13.50 -7.29 6.04
N THR A 10 -12.89 -8.43 5.75
CA THR A 10 -12.53 -9.47 6.72
C THR A 10 -11.20 -10.11 6.33
N GLN A 11 -10.55 -10.80 7.25
CA GLN A 11 -9.24 -11.40 7.02
C GLN A 11 -9.28 -12.49 5.93
N ASP A 12 -10.33 -13.32 5.90
CA ASP A 12 -10.54 -14.38 4.91
C ASP A 12 -10.81 -13.85 3.49
N LYS A 13 -11.24 -12.59 3.37
CA LYS A 13 -11.39 -11.90 2.09
C LYS A 13 -10.09 -11.27 1.57
N THR A 14 -9.01 -11.32 2.34
CA THR A 14 -7.70 -10.87 1.84
C THR A 14 -7.12 -11.89 0.86
N ILE A 15 -6.22 -11.43 0.00
CA ILE A 15 -5.54 -12.31 -0.95
C ILE A 15 -4.74 -13.38 -0.18
N ALA A 16 -5.03 -14.65 -0.47
CA ALA A 16 -4.34 -15.78 0.14
C ALA A 16 -2.82 -15.64 -0.02
N ASN A 17 -2.09 -15.90 1.07
CA ASN A 17 -0.63 -15.82 1.13
C ASN A 17 -0.01 -14.43 0.86
N ALA A 18 -0.80 -13.34 0.82
CA ALA A 18 -0.24 -12.00 0.66
C ALA A 18 0.61 -11.53 1.84
N GLN A 19 0.46 -12.13 3.03
CA GLN A 19 1.27 -11.87 4.24
C GLN A 19 1.31 -10.40 4.70
N SER A 20 0.50 -9.52 4.11
CA SER A 20 0.35 -8.13 4.49
C SER A 20 -0.19 -8.00 5.91
N LYS A 21 0.29 -7.02 6.68
CA LYS A 21 -0.05 -6.90 8.09
C LYS A 21 0.07 -5.49 8.66
N TRP A 22 -0.63 -5.29 9.77
CA TRP A 22 -0.50 -4.14 10.67
C TRP A 22 0.18 -4.57 11.96
N PHE A 23 1.10 -3.76 12.46
CA PHE A 23 1.85 -4.03 13.70
C PHE A 23 2.49 -2.75 14.24
N CYS A 24 3.00 -2.80 15.46
CA CYS A 24 3.79 -1.72 16.03
C CYS A 24 5.26 -1.85 15.66
N GLU A 25 5.83 -0.83 15.03
CA GLU A 25 7.25 -0.81 14.69
C GLU A 25 8.11 -0.88 15.97
N ASN A 26 9.07 -1.82 15.99
CA ASN A 26 9.98 -2.05 17.13
C ASN A 26 9.27 -2.25 18.49
N GLY A 27 7.98 -2.58 18.47
CA GLY A 27 7.19 -2.87 19.66
C GLY A 27 7.00 -4.37 19.85
N PRO A 28 6.55 -4.81 21.05
CA PRO A 28 6.08 -6.17 21.22
C PRO A 28 4.88 -6.43 20.32
N ASP A 29 4.76 -7.66 19.83
CA ASP A 29 3.55 -8.09 19.14
C ASP A 29 2.35 -7.96 20.11
N SER A 30 1.22 -7.51 19.58
CA SER A 30 -0.05 -7.52 20.29
C SER A 30 -1.10 -8.21 19.44
N PRO A 31 -2.12 -8.83 20.06
CA PRO A 31 -3.25 -9.38 19.33
C PRO A 31 -3.89 -8.30 18.44
N LEU A 32 -4.54 -8.74 17.38
CA LEU A 32 -5.37 -7.86 16.57
C LEU A 32 -6.79 -7.79 17.15
N ASP A 33 -7.40 -6.62 17.08
CA ASP A 33 -8.82 -6.45 17.35
C ASP A 33 -9.67 -6.98 16.19
N ALA A 34 -11.00 -6.92 16.33
CA ALA A 34 -11.94 -7.38 15.31
C ALA A 34 -11.80 -6.63 13.96
N SER A 35 -11.25 -5.41 13.98
CA SER A 35 -10.98 -4.62 12.78
C SER A 35 -9.62 -4.92 12.16
N GLY A 36 -8.80 -5.77 12.78
CA GLY A 36 -7.47 -6.17 12.29
C GLY A 36 -6.33 -5.24 12.69
N PHE A 37 -6.53 -4.35 13.67
CA PHE A 37 -5.48 -3.48 14.19
C PHE A 37 -4.91 -3.98 15.53
N PRO A 38 -3.65 -3.66 15.87
CA PRO A 38 -3.07 -3.96 17.19
C PRO A 38 -3.95 -3.49 18.35
N THR A 39 -4.17 -4.32 19.37
CA THR A 39 -5.00 -3.97 20.54
C THR A 39 -4.29 -3.03 21.53
N LYS A 40 -3.04 -2.65 21.27
CA LYS A 40 -2.28 -1.72 22.10
C LYS A 40 -1.58 -0.68 21.24
N GLY A 41 -1.52 0.54 21.77
CA GLY A 41 -0.84 1.64 21.12
C GLY A 41 0.66 1.41 20.93
N CYS A 42 1.18 1.92 19.81
CA CYS A 42 2.59 1.79 19.46
C CYS A 42 3.44 2.88 20.10
N THR A 43 4.61 2.51 20.62
CA THR A 43 5.57 3.46 21.22
C THR A 43 6.24 4.38 20.19
N THR A 44 6.34 3.92 18.93
CA THR A 44 6.93 4.66 17.82
C THR A 44 5.90 4.93 16.73
N HIS A 45 5.68 3.97 15.83
CA HIS A 45 4.76 4.07 14.71
C HIS A 45 3.84 2.85 14.68
N LEU A 46 2.57 3.10 14.34
CA LEU A 46 1.73 2.06 13.77
C LEU A 46 2.22 1.86 12.33
N GLN A 47 2.59 0.63 11.98
CA GLN A 47 3.15 0.31 10.68
C GLN A 47 2.25 -0.65 9.92
N GLN A 48 2.11 -0.33 8.64
CA GLN A 48 1.55 -1.22 7.65
C GLN A 48 2.65 -1.75 6.74
N LEU A 49 2.66 -3.06 6.53
CA LEU A 49 3.41 -3.71 5.46
C LEU A 49 2.45 -4.33 4.47
N LEU A 50 2.53 -3.87 3.22
CA LEU A 50 1.91 -4.50 2.07
C LEU A 50 2.98 -5.24 1.29
N TYR A 51 2.81 -6.53 1.09
CA TYR A 51 3.73 -7.33 0.29
C TYR A 51 3.11 -7.62 -1.06
N PHE A 52 3.86 -7.32 -2.11
CA PHE A 52 3.50 -7.68 -3.47
C PHE A 52 3.75 -9.17 -3.72
N PRO A 53 3.13 -9.73 -4.77
CA PRO A 53 3.48 -11.06 -5.27
C PRO A 53 4.99 -11.21 -5.47
N GLN A 54 5.50 -12.42 -5.27
CA GLN A 54 6.92 -12.76 -5.39
C GLN A 54 7.16 -14.01 -6.25
N CYS A 55 6.15 -14.39 -7.02
CA CYS A 55 6.19 -15.42 -8.04
C CYS A 55 5.62 -14.87 -9.35
N VAL A 56 6.17 -15.32 -10.48
CA VAL A 56 5.72 -14.93 -11.82
C VAL A 56 5.69 -16.16 -12.73
N ASN A 57 4.65 -16.29 -13.54
CA ASN A 57 4.62 -17.23 -14.65
C ASN A 57 5.43 -16.61 -15.82
N PRO A 58 6.51 -17.25 -16.30
CA PRO A 58 7.37 -16.65 -17.32
C PRO A 58 6.71 -16.53 -18.70
N THR A 59 5.58 -17.21 -18.92
CA THR A 59 4.82 -17.18 -20.18
C THR A 59 3.63 -16.23 -20.12
N SER A 60 2.75 -16.37 -19.11
CA SER A 60 1.56 -15.51 -19.00
C SER A 60 1.82 -14.18 -18.31
N LEU A 61 2.97 -14.03 -17.64
CA LEU A 61 3.32 -12.90 -16.77
C LEU A 61 2.38 -12.69 -15.58
N GLU A 62 1.47 -13.63 -15.33
CA GLU A 62 0.65 -13.64 -14.13
C GLU A 62 1.55 -13.75 -12.89
N THR A 63 1.14 -13.07 -11.82
CA THR A 63 1.91 -12.99 -10.58
C THR A 63 1.20 -13.71 -9.46
N GLY A 64 1.95 -14.30 -8.55
CA GLY A 64 1.42 -15.05 -7.41
C GLY A 64 2.28 -14.94 -6.17
N TYR A 65 1.77 -15.48 -5.07
CA TYR A 65 2.45 -15.50 -3.78
C TYR A 65 3.05 -16.88 -3.51
N LYS A 66 4.17 -16.90 -2.77
CA LYS A 66 4.67 -18.15 -2.18
C LYS A 66 3.74 -18.60 -1.07
N ASN A 67 3.65 -19.91 -0.84
CA ASN A 67 2.84 -20.48 0.24
C ASN A 67 3.21 -19.99 1.65
N LYS A 68 4.46 -19.58 1.85
CA LYS A 68 4.95 -18.93 3.06
C LYS A 68 6.21 -18.11 2.78
N ARG A 69 6.68 -17.39 3.80
CA ARG A 69 7.91 -16.61 3.70
C ARG A 69 9.08 -17.59 3.59
N GLY A 70 9.92 -17.41 2.56
CA GLY A 70 10.97 -18.39 2.22
C GLY A 70 10.45 -19.69 1.61
N GLY A 71 9.15 -19.79 1.29
CA GLY A 71 8.54 -20.97 0.68
C GLY A 71 8.77 -21.09 -0.83
N VAL A 72 7.92 -21.90 -1.47
CA VAL A 72 7.98 -22.20 -2.90
C VAL A 72 6.89 -21.47 -3.67
N CYS A 73 7.15 -21.19 -4.95
CA CYS A 73 6.15 -20.65 -5.86
C CYS A 73 5.17 -21.73 -6.30
N PRO A 74 3.94 -21.35 -6.70
CA PRO A 74 3.01 -22.27 -7.36
C PRO A 74 3.64 -22.96 -8.58
N ALA A 75 3.09 -24.12 -8.95
CA ALA A 75 3.57 -24.88 -10.10
C ALA A 75 3.60 -24.02 -11.37
N GLY A 76 4.68 -24.13 -12.15
CA GLY A 76 4.88 -23.33 -13.37
C GLY A 76 5.39 -21.90 -13.14
N MET A 77 5.40 -21.40 -11.91
CA MET A 77 5.91 -20.05 -11.60
C MET A 77 7.37 -20.07 -11.12
N LYS A 78 8.07 -18.94 -11.30
CA LYS A 78 9.44 -18.68 -10.83
C LYS A 78 9.45 -17.60 -9.76
N SER A 79 10.43 -17.66 -8.86
CA SER A 79 10.61 -16.63 -7.83
C SER A 79 11.13 -15.34 -8.45
N MET A 80 10.61 -14.21 -7.99
CA MET A 80 11.13 -12.87 -8.29
C MET A 80 11.35 -12.08 -6.99
N PRO A 81 12.13 -10.98 -7.01
CA PRO A 81 12.24 -10.10 -5.85
C PRO A 81 10.87 -9.61 -5.37
N GLN A 82 10.64 -9.64 -4.05
CA GLN A 82 9.38 -9.18 -3.47
C GLN A 82 9.44 -7.69 -3.19
N LEU A 83 8.58 -6.92 -3.85
CA LEU A 83 8.36 -5.53 -3.49
C LEU A 83 7.51 -5.45 -2.21
N ARG A 84 7.73 -4.38 -1.45
CA ARG A 84 6.91 -4.06 -0.29
C ARG A 84 6.66 -2.56 -0.19
N PHE A 85 5.46 -2.19 0.22
CA PHE A 85 5.21 -0.88 0.78
C PHE A 85 5.28 -0.95 2.29
N SER A 86 5.92 0.05 2.87
CA SER A 86 6.10 0.19 4.32
C SER A 86 5.63 1.58 4.71
N ILE A 87 4.41 1.65 5.25
CA ILE A 87 3.76 2.90 5.61
C ILE A 87 3.80 3.01 7.14
N ARG A 88 4.25 4.16 7.65
CA ARG A 88 4.40 4.43 9.08
C ARG A 88 3.51 5.60 9.46
N TYR A 89 2.69 5.40 10.47
CA TYR A 89 1.81 6.41 11.04
C TYR A 89 2.32 6.79 12.43
N ASP A 90 2.73 8.04 12.58
CA ASP A 90 3.03 8.61 13.89
C ASP A 90 1.73 9.09 14.54
N LEU A 91 1.20 8.28 15.46
CA LEU A 91 -0.05 8.56 16.16
C LEU A 91 0.16 9.30 17.48
N ARG A 92 1.40 9.49 17.94
CA ARG A 92 1.71 9.97 19.29
C ARG A 92 1.19 11.38 19.56
N LYS A 93 1.09 12.23 18.53
CA LYS A 93 0.53 13.57 18.66
C LYS A 93 -0.98 13.59 18.81
N VAL A 94 -1.68 12.68 18.14
CA VAL A 94 -3.15 12.62 18.09
C VAL A 94 -3.74 11.65 19.12
N LEU A 95 -2.95 10.70 19.59
CA LEU A 95 -3.26 9.72 20.63
C LEU A 95 -2.10 9.66 21.65
N PRO A 96 -1.87 10.74 22.44
CA PRO A 96 -0.71 10.86 23.32
C PRO A 96 -0.66 9.80 24.42
N ASN A 97 -1.81 9.29 24.83
CA ASN A 97 -1.92 8.23 25.84
C ASN A 97 -1.94 6.83 25.22
N GLY A 98 -1.77 6.71 23.89
CA GLY A 98 -1.95 5.46 23.16
C GLY A 98 -3.37 4.94 23.24
N TRP A 99 -3.52 3.62 23.15
CA TRP A 99 -4.79 2.92 23.38
C TRP A 99 -4.55 1.52 23.97
N SER A 100 -5.61 0.94 24.53
CA SER A 100 -5.69 -0.46 24.96
C SER A 100 -7.07 -0.98 24.62
N GLY A 101 -7.17 -2.20 24.08
CA GLY A 101 -8.41 -2.75 23.53
C GLY A 101 -8.60 -2.37 22.06
N THR A 102 -9.82 -2.04 21.67
CA THR A 102 -10.15 -1.68 20.28
C THR A 102 -9.36 -0.46 19.81
N ALA A 103 -8.75 -0.55 18.64
CA ALA A 103 -7.96 0.54 18.09
C ALA A 103 -8.87 1.74 17.74
N PRO A 104 -8.50 2.97 18.13
CA PRO A 104 -9.30 4.17 17.87
C PRO A 104 -9.08 4.73 16.45
N VAL A 105 -8.64 3.89 15.51
CA VAL A 105 -8.32 4.25 14.12
C VAL A 105 -9.11 3.38 13.14
N LYS A 106 -9.36 3.91 11.95
CA LYS A 106 -10.00 3.20 10.86
C LYS A 106 -9.43 3.66 9.52
N LEU A 107 -9.49 2.80 8.51
CA LEU A 107 -9.19 3.19 7.14
C LEU A 107 -10.44 3.80 6.51
N ALA A 108 -10.24 4.61 5.47
CA ALA A 108 -11.35 5.15 4.69
C ALA A 108 -12.19 4.04 4.03
N CYS A 109 -11.55 2.92 3.66
CA CYS A 109 -12.20 1.73 3.11
C CYS A 109 -12.80 0.79 4.17
N GLY A 110 -12.66 1.10 5.47
CA GLY A 110 -13.21 0.31 6.58
C GLY A 110 -12.12 -0.34 7.45
N PRO A 111 -12.20 -1.65 7.72
CA PRO A 111 -11.28 -2.35 8.60
C PRO A 111 -9.87 -2.47 7.99
N ALA A 112 -8.90 -2.93 8.77
CA ALA A 112 -7.48 -2.99 8.39
C ALA A 112 -7.18 -3.86 7.15
N TRP A 113 -8.13 -4.72 6.75
CA TRP A 113 -8.02 -5.70 5.67
C TRP A 113 -8.12 -5.10 4.26
N CYS A 114 -8.75 -3.93 4.12
CA CYS A 114 -9.06 -3.32 2.81
C CYS A 114 -7.89 -2.57 2.16
N SER A 115 -6.68 -2.78 2.66
CA SER A 115 -5.52 -2.06 2.15
C SER A 115 -4.98 -2.70 0.89
N HIS A 116 -4.63 -1.86 -0.09
CA HIS A 116 -4.03 -2.31 -1.32
C HIS A 116 -2.89 -1.38 -1.74
N GLY A 117 -2.07 -1.87 -2.67
CA GLY A 117 -1.04 -1.09 -3.32
C GLY A 117 -0.89 -1.52 -4.77
N ASP A 118 -0.82 -0.54 -5.66
CA ASP A 118 -0.55 -0.76 -7.07
C ASP A 118 0.89 -0.41 -7.39
N PHE A 119 1.54 -1.29 -8.12
CA PHE A 119 2.89 -1.07 -8.63
C PHE A 119 2.94 -1.35 -10.12
N ILE A 120 3.27 -0.33 -10.89
CA ILE A 120 3.38 -0.38 -12.35
C ILE A 120 4.86 -0.42 -12.70
N ASN A 121 5.29 -1.47 -13.39
CA ASN A 121 6.62 -1.57 -13.96
C ASN A 121 6.63 -0.90 -15.34
N GLY A 122 7.31 0.24 -15.46
CA GLY A 122 7.48 0.97 -16.72
C GLY A 122 8.86 0.78 -17.36
N TRP A 123 9.51 -0.36 -17.14
CA TRP A 123 10.86 -0.63 -17.63
C TRP A 123 10.83 -1.20 -19.05
N THR A 124 11.85 -0.90 -19.86
CA THR A 124 12.08 -1.64 -21.11
C THR A 124 12.49 -3.08 -20.79
N GLU A 125 12.29 -4.01 -21.74
CA GLU A 125 12.70 -5.40 -21.57
C GLU A 125 14.19 -5.54 -21.24
N GLU A 126 15.04 -4.78 -21.93
CA GLU A 126 16.49 -4.72 -21.67
C GLU A 126 16.78 -4.30 -20.22
N ALA A 127 16.09 -3.27 -19.73
CA ALA A 127 16.29 -2.80 -18.37
C ALA A 127 15.79 -3.83 -17.33
N ALA A 128 14.70 -4.53 -17.62
CA ALA A 128 14.22 -5.63 -16.79
C ALA A 128 15.22 -6.79 -16.74
N GLN A 129 15.87 -7.13 -17.86
CA GLN A 129 16.94 -8.14 -17.91
C GLN A 129 18.17 -7.69 -17.13
N ASN A 130 18.60 -6.43 -17.29
CA ASN A 130 19.73 -5.87 -16.55
C ASN A 130 19.47 -5.86 -15.03
N MET A 131 18.21 -5.71 -14.60
CA MET A 131 17.83 -5.80 -13.19
C MET A 131 18.20 -7.16 -12.57
N LEU A 132 18.21 -8.25 -13.35
CA LEU A 132 18.63 -9.56 -12.85
C LEU A 132 20.09 -9.58 -12.41
N ALA A 133 20.97 -8.79 -13.05
CA ALA A 133 22.37 -8.68 -12.67
C ALA A 133 22.53 -8.13 -11.24
N THR A 134 21.60 -7.28 -10.79
CA THR A 134 21.59 -6.72 -9.42
C THR A 134 21.41 -7.78 -8.34
N THR A 135 20.92 -8.98 -8.71
CA THR A 135 20.73 -10.08 -7.76
C THR A 135 22.02 -10.83 -7.42
N LYS A 136 23.09 -10.64 -8.20
CA LYS A 136 24.41 -11.27 -7.98
C LYS A 136 25.10 -10.69 -6.74
N GLU A 137 24.99 -9.38 -6.52
CA GLU A 137 25.63 -8.65 -5.42
C GLU A 137 24.62 -7.90 -4.57
N LYS A 138 23.84 -8.65 -3.77
CA LYS A 138 22.67 -8.16 -3.02
C LYS A 138 22.91 -6.99 -2.05
N GLN A 139 24.16 -6.66 -1.77
CA GLN A 139 24.57 -5.60 -0.82
C GLN A 139 25.12 -4.36 -1.53
N LYS A 140 25.08 -4.30 -2.86
CA LYS A 140 25.55 -3.15 -3.64
C LYS A 140 24.42 -2.55 -4.45
N PHE A 141 24.39 -1.22 -4.49
CA PHE A 141 23.54 -0.51 -5.43
C PHE A 141 24.04 -0.74 -6.85
N SER A 142 23.11 -0.97 -7.78
CA SER A 142 23.40 -1.14 -9.20
C SER A 142 22.46 -0.26 -9.99
N VAL A 143 23.01 0.48 -10.95
CA VAL A 143 22.21 1.25 -11.89
C VAL A 143 21.57 0.28 -12.87
N VAL A 144 20.27 0.38 -13.07
CA VAL A 144 19.56 -0.38 -14.10
C VAL A 144 19.49 0.48 -15.35
N THR A 145 20.14 0.04 -16.42
CA THR A 145 20.25 0.74 -17.70
C THR A 145 19.35 0.11 -18.75
N GLY A 146 18.92 0.88 -19.74
CA GLY A 146 18.23 0.38 -20.92
C GLY A 146 18.11 1.46 -21.99
N SER A 147 17.64 1.08 -23.18
CA SER A 147 17.54 1.96 -24.36
C SER A 147 16.87 3.33 -24.14
N LEU A 148 15.99 3.47 -23.16
CA LEU A 148 15.30 4.73 -22.83
C LEU A 148 16.01 5.60 -21.77
N GLN A 149 17.21 5.21 -21.32
CA GLN A 149 17.97 5.99 -20.34
C GLN A 149 18.40 7.33 -20.95
N LYS A 150 17.77 8.43 -20.51
CA LYS A 150 18.21 9.78 -20.85
C LYS A 150 19.43 10.16 -20.01
N LYS A 151 20.56 10.44 -20.68
CA LYS A 151 21.81 10.90 -20.03
C LYS A 151 21.71 12.34 -19.53
N GLU A 152 20.97 13.17 -20.26
CA GLU A 152 20.70 14.57 -19.94
C GLU A 152 19.17 14.73 -19.79
N CYS A 153 18.68 14.65 -18.56
CA CYS A 153 17.27 14.88 -18.26
C CYS A 153 17.16 16.12 -17.36
N THR A 154 16.57 17.19 -17.88
CA THR A 154 16.03 18.26 -17.03
C THR A 154 14.59 17.88 -16.69
N PRO A 155 14.29 17.43 -15.47
CA PRO A 155 12.93 17.05 -15.10
C PRO A 155 12.02 18.26 -15.24
N LYS A 156 11.03 18.14 -16.11
CA LYS A 156 9.98 19.15 -16.32
C LYS A 156 8.66 18.44 -16.09
N ASP A 157 7.87 18.98 -15.16
CA ASP A 157 6.48 18.54 -15.01
C ASP A 157 5.79 18.64 -16.37
N ALA A 158 5.17 17.54 -16.82
CA ALA A 158 4.45 17.50 -18.08
C ALA A 158 3.19 18.38 -18.02
N ASP A 159 2.74 18.72 -16.82
CA ASP A 159 1.54 19.51 -16.59
C ASP A 159 1.66 20.47 -15.38
N PRO A 160 2.61 21.43 -15.44
CA PRO A 160 2.98 22.27 -14.30
C PRO A 160 1.86 23.20 -13.84
N SER A 161 0.82 23.39 -14.65
CA SER A 161 -0.29 24.31 -14.39
C SER A 161 -1.56 23.63 -13.87
N ARG A 162 -1.68 22.30 -13.97
CA ARG A 162 -2.88 21.57 -13.54
C ARG A 162 -2.71 20.78 -12.24
N GLY A 163 -1.49 20.70 -11.71
CA GLY A 163 -1.23 20.25 -10.34
C GLY A 163 -1.51 21.33 -9.29
N THR A 164 -1.75 20.93 -8.03
CA THR A 164 -1.81 21.89 -6.91
C THR A 164 -1.17 21.28 -5.66
N SER A 165 -0.37 22.07 -4.96
CA SER A 165 0.17 21.75 -3.63
C SER A 165 -0.74 22.23 -2.49
N ASP A 166 -1.83 22.93 -2.82
CA ASP A 166 -2.80 23.43 -1.86
C ASP A 166 -3.82 22.33 -1.52
N TYR A 167 -3.90 21.99 -0.24
CA TYR A 167 -4.78 20.93 0.25
C TYR A 167 -6.26 21.22 -0.03
N ALA A 168 -6.71 22.46 0.18
CA ALA A 168 -8.11 22.82 -0.04
C ALA A 168 -8.47 22.75 -1.53
N LYS A 169 -7.58 23.21 -2.42
CA LYS A 169 -7.76 23.07 -3.88
C LYS A 169 -7.75 21.62 -4.33
N SER A 170 -6.90 20.78 -3.73
CA SER A 170 -6.87 19.33 -4.00
C SER A 170 -8.19 18.66 -3.62
N VAL A 171 -8.73 18.97 -2.44
CA VAL A 171 -10.02 18.46 -1.97
C VAL A 171 -11.17 18.94 -2.86
N ALA A 172 -11.17 20.22 -3.25
CA ALA A 172 -12.19 20.77 -4.15
C ALA A 172 -12.15 20.12 -5.55
N ALA A 173 -10.96 19.82 -6.08
CA ALA A 173 -10.81 19.12 -7.35
C ALA A 173 -11.33 17.66 -7.28
N MET A 174 -11.09 16.96 -6.16
CA MET A 174 -11.64 15.60 -5.95
C MET A 174 -13.16 15.62 -5.80
N ALA A 175 -13.73 16.66 -5.18
CA ALA A 175 -15.18 16.80 -5.00
C ALA A 175 -15.93 17.04 -6.33
N LYS A 176 -15.24 17.50 -7.38
CA LYS A 176 -15.81 17.70 -8.73
C LYS A 176 -15.90 16.41 -9.55
N ARG A 177 -15.35 15.30 -9.06
CA ARG A 177 -15.49 14.00 -9.71
C ARG A 177 -16.85 13.43 -9.34
N GLU A 178 -17.89 13.92 -10.02
CA GLU A 178 -19.21 13.30 -9.99
C GLU A 178 -19.10 11.90 -10.58
N VAL A 179 -18.90 10.91 -9.72
CA VAL A 179 -19.28 9.53 -10.04
C VAL A 179 -20.81 9.52 -9.93
N PRO A 180 -21.56 9.14 -10.98
CA PRO A 180 -23.01 9.07 -10.91
C PRO A 180 -23.41 8.26 -9.68
N ALA A 181 -24.21 8.89 -8.82
CA ALA A 181 -24.62 8.37 -7.55
C ALA A 181 -25.45 7.08 -7.74
N TRP A 182 -24.78 5.93 -7.65
CA TRP A 182 -25.43 4.71 -7.19
C TRP A 182 -25.02 4.47 -5.74
N GLY A 183 -25.76 5.13 -4.84
CA GLY A 183 -26.14 4.52 -3.57
C GLY A 183 -25.34 4.82 -2.31
N TRP A 184 -24.57 5.91 -2.22
CA TRP A 184 -23.95 6.28 -0.93
C TRP A 184 -23.99 7.78 -0.62
N GLU A 185 -25.19 8.29 -0.35
CA GLU A 185 -25.33 9.55 0.39
C GLU A 185 -24.81 9.39 1.82
N THR A 186 -23.73 10.10 2.11
CA THR A 186 -23.07 10.17 3.40
C THR A 186 -23.89 11.01 4.38
N ARG A 187 -24.80 10.36 5.13
CA ARG A 187 -25.53 10.97 6.27
C ARG A 187 -24.64 11.47 7.42
N SER A 188 -23.31 11.32 7.34
CA SER A 188 -22.36 11.77 8.34
C SER A 188 -21.96 13.25 8.23
N ARG A 189 -22.32 13.97 7.16
CA ARG A 189 -22.05 15.43 7.05
C ARG A 189 -23.16 16.34 7.59
N LEU A 190 -24.38 15.85 7.80
CA LEU A 190 -25.49 16.64 8.36
C LEU A 190 -25.50 16.69 9.90
N ALA A 191 -24.80 15.77 10.59
CA ALA A 191 -24.79 15.73 12.06
C ALA A 191 -24.04 16.92 12.71
N ARG A 192 -23.27 17.71 11.95
CA ARG A 192 -22.59 18.92 12.46
C ARG A 192 -23.35 20.23 12.26
N LEU A 193 -24.49 20.22 11.56
CA LEU A 193 -25.28 21.44 11.28
C LEU A 193 -26.51 21.59 12.19
N VAL A 194 -26.80 20.61 13.07
CA VAL A 194 -28.02 20.63 13.92
C VAL A 194 -27.72 20.93 15.40
N LYS A 195 -26.46 21.23 15.78
CA LYS A 195 -26.10 21.61 17.16
C LYS A 195 -25.50 23.02 17.28
N GLY A 196 -26.03 23.95 16.50
CA GLY A 196 -25.68 25.36 16.60
C GLY A 196 -26.92 26.23 16.37
N ASN A 197 -27.83 26.21 17.35
CA ASN A 197 -28.77 27.27 17.70
C ASN A 197 -29.06 27.12 19.20
#